data_AF-A0A5N5T827-F1
#
_entry.id   AF-A0A5N5T827-F1
#
_cell.length_a   1.000
_cell.length_b   1.000
_cell.length_c   1.000
_cell.angle_alpha   90.00
_cell.angle_beta   90.00
_cell.angle_gamma   90.00
#
_symmetry.space_group_name_H-M   'P 1'
#
loop_
_entity.id
_entity.type
_entity.pdbx_description
1 polymer ?
#
loop_
_entity_poly.entity_id
_entity_poly.type
_entity_poly.pdbx_seq_one_letter_code
_entity_poly.pdbx_strand_id
1 'polypeptide(L)'
;MKNQSVHHSIGNTTLNYLSDKGRHLTSLTLFCHELLTTHVTVISKYCYKLNKLFLHCNEFIKNEEFNHSKNRLENLKVFVYDAPRRNRNLPVIPMSTDIAFHLIEECPSLNTIGNLISWQVAEWEVSELKQKVRSRNFDVNVICSSINKINPKYF
;
A
#
# COMPACT_ATOMS: atom_id res chain seq x y z
N MET A 1 -22.33 -19.64 -12.00
CA MET A 1 -20.93 -19.37 -12.42
C MET A 1 -20.51 -18.06 -11.78
N LYS A 2 -19.48 -18.04 -10.91
CA LYS A 2 -18.96 -16.80 -10.35
C LYS A 2 -18.06 -16.15 -11.42
N ASN A 3 -18.43 -14.97 -11.90
CA ASN A 3 -17.54 -14.13 -12.71
C ASN A 3 -16.29 -13.84 -11.87
N GLN A 4 -15.18 -14.54 -12.16
CA GLN A 4 -13.88 -14.10 -11.67
C GLN A 4 -13.57 -12.81 -12.40
N SER A 5 -13.57 -11.69 -11.69
CA SER A 5 -12.87 -10.50 -12.18
C SER A 5 -11.40 -10.90 -12.39
N VAL A 6 -11.01 -11.04 -13.65
CA VAL A 6 -9.62 -11.21 -14.05
C VAL A 6 -9.02 -9.82 -13.97
N HIS A 7 -8.46 -9.49 -12.81
CA HIS A 7 -7.63 -8.29 -12.71
C HIS A 7 -6.35 -8.60 -13.50
N HIS A 8 -5.93 -7.69 -14.38
CA HIS A 8 -4.66 -7.82 -15.09
C HIS A 8 -3.54 -7.13 -14.29
N SER A 9 -2.28 -7.43 -14.62
CA SER A 9 -1.15 -6.64 -14.13
C SER A 9 -1.23 -5.19 -14.64
N ILE A 10 -0.56 -4.27 -13.96
CA ILE A 10 -0.52 -2.86 -14.38
C ILE A 10 0.28 -2.77 -15.69
N GLY A 11 -0.40 -2.44 -16.79
CA GLY A 11 0.23 -2.31 -18.11
C GLY A 11 0.90 -0.95 -18.36
N ASN A 12 1.68 -0.87 -19.44
CA ASN A 12 2.40 0.33 -19.86
C ASN A 12 1.50 1.56 -20.03
N THR A 13 0.26 1.40 -20.49
CA THR A 13 -0.69 2.51 -20.62
C THR A 13 -0.94 3.19 -19.27
N THR A 14 -1.12 2.41 -18.20
CA THR A 14 -1.31 2.93 -16.85
C THR A 14 -0.03 3.60 -16.34
N LEU A 15 1.14 3.00 -16.58
CA LEU A 15 2.42 3.59 -16.18
C LEU A 15 2.71 4.92 -16.90
N ASN A 16 2.39 5.00 -18.19
CA ASN A 16 2.51 6.24 -18.97
C ASN A 16 1.55 7.31 -18.44
N TYR A 17 0.31 6.94 -18.13
CA TYR A 17 -0.64 7.84 -17.51
C TYR A 17 -0.15 8.37 -16.15
N LEU A 18 0.32 7.49 -15.27
CA LEU A 18 0.88 7.88 -13.96
C LEU A 18 2.11 8.78 -14.12
N SER A 19 2.95 8.53 -15.13
CA SER A 19 4.14 9.34 -15.39
C SER A 19 3.81 10.75 -15.90
N ASP A 20 2.79 10.90 -16.75
CA ASP A 20 2.37 12.18 -17.32
C ASP A 20 1.46 12.98 -16.36
N LYS A 21 0.45 12.31 -15.79
CA LYS A 21 -0.61 12.94 -15.01
C LYS A 21 -0.46 12.79 -13.50
N GLY A 22 0.44 11.94 -13.02
CA GLY A 22 0.60 11.61 -11.59
C GLY A 22 0.74 12.82 -10.68
N ARG A 23 1.44 13.87 -11.13
CA ARG A 23 1.67 15.10 -10.36
C ARG A 23 0.39 15.87 -10.00
N HIS A 24 -0.71 15.56 -10.66
CA HIS A 24 -2.03 16.15 -10.41
C HIS A 24 -2.93 15.25 -9.56
N LEU A 25 -2.56 13.99 -9.33
CA LEU A 25 -3.33 13.05 -8.55
C LEU A 25 -3.15 13.33 -7.06
N THR A 26 -4.28 13.49 -6.36
CA THR A 26 -4.32 13.55 -4.89
C THR A 26 -4.76 12.22 -4.29
N SER A 27 -5.53 11.42 -5.01
CA SER A 27 -5.95 10.07 -4.58
C SER A 27 -5.73 9.08 -5.72
N LEU A 28 -5.28 7.88 -5.39
CA LEU A 28 -5.09 6.79 -6.35
C LEU A 28 -5.58 5.47 -5.75
N THR A 29 -6.44 4.80 -6.49
CA THR A 29 -6.85 3.42 -6.22
C THR A 29 -6.44 2.56 -7.40
N LEU A 30 -5.69 1.48 -7.13
CA LEU A 30 -5.26 0.53 -8.15
C LEU A 30 -5.81 -0.86 -7.85
N PHE A 31 -6.42 -1.47 -8.85
CA PHE A 31 -6.86 -2.86 -8.83
C PHE A 31 -6.05 -3.64 -9.86
N CYS A 32 -5.25 -4.60 -9.40
CA CYS A 32 -4.42 -5.41 -10.30
C CYS A 32 -4.25 -6.82 -9.75
N HIS A 33 -3.90 -7.78 -10.60
CA HIS A 33 -3.52 -9.11 -10.10
C HIS A 33 -2.12 -9.07 -9.50
N GLU A 34 -1.20 -8.41 -10.19
CA GLU A 34 0.22 -8.32 -9.83
C GLU A 34 0.64 -6.85 -9.70
N LEU A 35 1.35 -6.56 -8.61
CA LEU A 35 1.97 -5.28 -8.34
C LEU A 35 3.48 -5.45 -8.26
N LEU A 36 4.21 -4.89 -9.22
CA LEU A 36 5.67 -4.95 -9.26
C LEU A 36 6.28 -3.80 -8.44
N THR A 37 7.52 -3.96 -7.98
CA THR A 37 8.27 -2.86 -7.34
C THR A 37 8.41 -1.67 -8.29
N THR A 38 8.62 -1.92 -9.58
CA THR A 38 8.61 -0.88 -10.64
C THR A 38 7.33 -0.04 -10.66
N HIS A 39 6.16 -0.64 -10.40
CA HIS A 39 4.89 0.09 -10.35
C HIS A 39 4.86 1.04 -9.15
N VAL A 40 5.31 0.58 -7.98
CA VAL A 40 5.41 1.41 -6.77
C VAL A 40 6.42 2.54 -6.97
N THR A 41 7.54 2.28 -7.64
CA THR A 41 8.53 3.31 -7.98
C THR A 41 7.99 4.37 -8.93
N VAL A 42 7.15 4.00 -9.91
CA VAL A 42 6.47 4.98 -10.78
C VAL A 42 5.50 5.83 -9.96
N ILE A 43 4.70 5.22 -9.08
CA ILE A 43 3.77 5.95 -8.21
C ILE A 43 4.53 6.92 -7.29
N SER A 44 5.57 6.44 -6.60
CA SER A 44 6.33 7.25 -5.65
C SER A 44 7.09 8.39 -6.32
N LYS A 45 7.56 8.20 -7.55
CA LYS A 45 8.29 9.21 -8.31
C LYS A 45 7.39 10.30 -8.90
N TYR A 46 6.27 9.92 -9.51
CA TYR A 46 5.46 10.84 -10.32
C TYR A 46 4.20 11.33 -9.61
N CYS A 47 3.71 10.62 -8.60
CA CYS A 47 2.46 10.94 -7.91
C CYS A 47 2.70 11.61 -6.53
N TYR A 48 3.64 12.55 -6.47
CA TYR A 48 4.12 13.17 -5.22
C TYR A 48 3.09 14.04 -4.48
N LYS A 49 1.95 14.37 -5.11
CA LYS A 49 0.81 15.05 -4.47
C LYS A 49 -0.22 14.10 -3.87
N LEU A 50 0.00 12.79 -3.95
CA LEU A 50 -0.92 11.81 -3.38
C LEU A 50 -1.03 12.00 -1.87
N ASN A 51 -2.28 12.13 -1.42
CA ASN A 51 -2.69 12.09 -0.02
C ASN A 51 -3.30 10.73 0.36
N LYS A 52 -3.82 9.98 -0.61
CA LYS A 52 -4.45 8.68 -0.42
C LYS A 52 -3.96 7.70 -1.48
N LEU A 53 -3.49 6.54 -1.04
CA LEU A 53 -3.11 5.44 -1.91
C LEU A 53 -3.78 4.15 -1.44
N PHE A 54 -4.61 3.59 -2.30
CA PHE A 54 -5.30 2.33 -2.11
C PHE A 54 -4.83 1.32 -3.14
N LEU A 55 -4.29 0.21 -2.67
CA LEU A 55 -3.82 -0.87 -3.52
C LEU A 55 -4.67 -2.10 -3.24
N HIS A 56 -5.30 -2.64 -4.27
CA HIS A 56 -5.98 -3.92 -4.23
C HIS A 56 -5.28 -4.85 -5.20
N CYS A 57 -4.41 -5.74 -4.69
CA CYS A 57 -3.73 -6.71 -5.54
C CYS A 57 -3.56 -8.08 -4.92
N ASN A 58 -3.50 -9.09 -5.78
CA ASN A 58 -3.39 -10.48 -5.35
C ASN A 58 -1.94 -10.93 -5.19
N GLU A 59 -0.98 -10.23 -5.78
CA GLU A 59 0.43 -10.58 -5.71
C GLU A 59 1.27 -9.31 -5.76
N PHE A 60 2.34 -9.25 -4.97
CA PHE A 60 3.41 -8.28 -5.12
C PHE A 60 4.71 -8.99 -5.41
N ILE A 61 5.33 -8.57 -6.49
CA ILE A 61 6.53 -9.19 -7.01
C ILE A 61 7.67 -8.18 -6.87
N LYS A 62 8.63 -8.54 -6.01
CA LYS A 62 9.88 -7.79 -5.90
C LYS A 62 10.76 -8.10 -7.11
N ASN A 63 10.75 -7.22 -8.11
CA ASN A 63 11.51 -7.37 -9.34
C ASN A 63 12.76 -6.46 -9.40
N GLU A 64 12.88 -5.51 -8.47
CA GLU A 64 14.04 -4.63 -8.34
C GLU A 64 14.18 -4.15 -6.88
N GLU A 65 15.33 -3.57 -6.54
CA GLU A 65 15.49 -2.88 -5.26
C GLU A 65 14.72 -1.56 -5.29
N PHE A 66 13.89 -1.33 -4.27
CA PHE A 66 13.17 -0.08 -4.15
C PHE A 66 14.15 1.04 -3.76
N ASN A 67 14.35 2.01 -4.66
CA ASN A 67 15.24 3.12 -4.39
C ASN A 67 14.56 4.17 -3.49
N HIS A 68 14.79 4.06 -2.19
CA HIS A 68 14.22 4.91 -1.14
C HIS A 68 14.49 6.41 -1.33
N SER A 69 15.69 6.78 -1.84
CA SER A 69 16.05 8.18 -2.12
C SER A 69 15.13 8.87 -3.16
N LYS A 70 14.28 8.09 -3.83
CA LYS A 70 13.31 8.57 -4.83
C LYS A 70 11.86 8.57 -4.34
N ASN A 71 11.59 8.21 -3.08
CA ASN A 71 10.25 8.31 -2.53
C ASN A 71 9.86 9.79 -2.38
N ARG A 72 8.83 10.23 -3.11
CA ARG A 72 8.31 11.61 -3.06
C ARG A 72 6.90 11.67 -2.50
N LEU A 73 6.46 10.62 -1.79
CA LEU A 73 5.12 10.53 -1.20
C LEU A 73 5.06 11.26 0.16
N GLU A 74 5.71 12.42 0.28
CA GLU A 74 5.77 13.23 1.49
C GLU A 74 4.37 13.68 1.96
N ASN A 75 3.43 13.78 1.03
CA ASN A 75 2.05 14.20 1.27
C ASN A 75 1.10 13.04 1.60
N LEU A 76 1.57 11.79 1.56
CA LEU A 76 0.72 10.62 1.73
C LEU A 76 0.23 10.56 3.17
N LYS A 77 -1.10 10.62 3.34
CA LYS A 77 -1.77 10.57 4.65
C LYS A 77 -2.36 9.19 4.93
N VAL A 78 -2.85 8.54 3.88
CA VAL A 78 -3.55 7.25 3.98
C VAL A 78 -2.91 6.26 3.01
N PHE A 79 -2.42 5.14 3.56
CA PHE A 79 -2.01 3.98 2.79
C PHE A 79 -2.85 2.78 3.20
N VAL A 80 -3.52 2.15 2.24
CA VAL A 80 -4.27 0.91 2.46
C VAL A 80 -3.88 -0.08 1.39
N TYR A 81 -3.52 -1.28 1.83
CA TYR A 81 -3.25 -2.39 0.95
C TYR A 81 -4.20 -3.54 1.23
N ASP A 82 -4.84 -4.05 0.20
CA ASP A 82 -5.74 -5.18 0.25
C ASP A 82 -5.34 -6.27 -0.73
N ALA A 83 -5.32 -7.49 -0.22
CA ALA A 83 -5.17 -8.70 -0.98
C ALA A 83 -6.41 -9.54 -0.76
N PRO A 84 -7.30 -9.68 -1.77
CA PRO A 84 -8.47 -10.53 -1.59
C PRO A 84 -7.97 -11.95 -1.36
N ARG A 85 -8.36 -12.53 -0.20
CA ARG A 85 -7.95 -13.84 0.30
C ARG A 85 -8.42 -14.99 -0.63
N ARG A 86 -7.89 -15.09 -1.85
CA ARG A 86 -8.29 -16.11 -2.82
C ARG A 86 -7.50 -17.42 -2.68
N ASN A 87 -6.37 -17.43 -1.97
CA ASN A 87 -5.69 -18.68 -1.62
C ASN A 87 -4.97 -18.57 -0.27
N ARG A 88 -5.31 -19.44 0.69
CA ARG A 88 -4.62 -19.53 2.00
C ARG A 88 -3.18 -20.06 1.89
N ASN A 89 -2.75 -20.45 0.69
CA ASN A 89 -1.51 -21.19 0.45
C ASN A 89 -0.46 -20.42 -0.36
N LEU A 90 -0.71 -19.16 -0.75
CA LEU A 90 0.26 -18.35 -1.48
C LEU A 90 0.51 -17.05 -0.71
N PRO A 91 1.76 -16.74 -0.34
CA PRO A 91 2.11 -15.44 0.21
C PRO A 91 1.96 -14.40 -0.89
N VAL A 92 0.94 -13.55 -0.76
CA VAL A 92 0.61 -12.55 -1.76
C VAL A 92 1.60 -11.39 -1.72
N ILE A 93 2.04 -10.98 -0.53
CA ILE A 93 3.24 -10.17 -0.31
C ILE A 93 3.79 -10.59 1.05
N PRO A 94 5.10 -10.79 1.24
CA PRO A 94 5.69 -10.69 2.57
C PRO A 94 5.70 -9.21 3.01
N MET A 95 4.52 -8.58 3.13
CA MET A 95 4.42 -7.28 3.77
C MET A 95 4.50 -7.51 5.26
N SER A 96 5.72 -7.46 5.80
CA SER A 96 5.95 -7.53 7.23
C SER A 96 5.61 -6.21 7.90
N THR A 97 5.54 -6.23 9.23
CA THR A 97 5.46 -5.02 10.04
C THR A 97 6.68 -4.14 9.91
N ASP A 98 7.83 -4.68 9.48
CA ASP A 98 9.00 -3.87 9.17
C ASP A 98 8.78 -3.04 7.91
N ILE A 99 8.15 -3.58 6.86
CA ILE A 99 7.76 -2.78 5.69
C ILE A 99 6.74 -1.71 6.09
N ALA A 100 5.77 -2.05 6.93
CA ALA A 100 4.80 -1.10 7.46
C ALA A 100 5.49 0.05 8.20
N PHE A 101 6.46 -0.29 9.07
CA PHE A 101 7.21 0.68 9.85
C PHE A 101 8.11 1.55 8.96
N HIS A 102 8.77 0.95 7.97
CA HIS A 102 9.56 1.67 6.97
C HIS A 102 8.71 2.71 6.21
N LEU A 103 7.49 2.34 5.80
CA LEU A 103 6.56 3.29 5.16
C LEU A 103 6.18 4.46 6.08
N ILE A 104 6.03 4.20 7.38
CA ILE A 104 5.75 5.23 8.38
C ILE A 104 6.93 6.20 8.50
N GLU A 105 8.16 5.70 8.51
CA GLU A 105 9.37 6.53 8.58
C GLU A 105 9.58 7.37 7.31
N GLU A 106 9.29 6.80 6.14
CA GLU A 106 9.52 7.45 4.84
C GLU A 106 8.38 8.38 4.39
N CYS A 107 7.21 8.34 5.06
CA CYS A 107 6.05 9.17 4.71
C CYS A 107 5.65 10.02 5.92
N PRO A 108 6.25 11.22 6.10
CA PRO A 108 6.08 12.01 7.32
C PRO A 108 4.63 12.51 7.55
N SER A 109 3.82 12.62 6.50
CA SER A 109 2.41 12.99 6.60
C SER A 109 1.48 11.80 6.87
N LEU A 110 2.00 10.58 6.90
CA LEU A 110 1.19 9.37 7.04
C LEU A 110 0.54 9.40 8.41
N ASN A 111 -0.78 9.27 8.43
CA ASN A 111 -1.57 9.19 9.67
C ASN A 111 -2.44 7.95 9.72
N THR A 112 -2.53 7.20 8.62
CA THR A 112 -3.31 5.98 8.54
C THR A 112 -2.59 4.97 7.66
N ILE A 113 -2.34 3.79 8.24
CA ILE A 113 -1.88 2.60 7.53
C ILE A 113 -2.85 1.47 7.83
N GLY A 114 -3.36 0.80 6.79
CA GLY A 114 -4.52 -0.06 6.98
C GLY A 114 -4.56 -1.38 6.25
N ASN A 115 -5.45 -2.23 6.78
CA ASN A 115 -5.77 -3.58 6.32
C ASN A 115 -4.61 -4.57 6.47
N LEU A 116 -3.87 -4.46 7.58
CA LEU A 116 -2.76 -5.38 7.92
C LEU A 116 -3.21 -6.84 8.05
N ILE A 117 -4.51 -7.09 8.25
CA ILE A 117 -5.10 -8.45 8.24
C ILE A 117 -4.96 -9.16 6.88
N SER A 118 -4.71 -8.41 5.80
CA SER A 118 -4.42 -8.93 4.47
C SER A 118 -2.92 -9.17 4.23
N TRP A 119 -2.06 -8.87 5.21
CA TRP A 119 -0.59 -8.85 5.05
C TRP A 119 0.09 -10.13 5.59
N GLN A 120 -0.68 -11.17 5.96
CA GLN A 120 -0.19 -12.40 6.62
C GLN A 120 0.61 -12.17 7.91
N VAL A 121 0.44 -11.00 8.53
CA VAL A 121 1.07 -10.61 9.80
C VAL A 121 0.27 -11.18 10.97
N ALA A 122 0.97 -11.75 11.96
CA ALA A 122 0.37 -12.24 13.20
C ALA A 122 -0.06 -11.08 14.13
N GLU A 123 -1.03 -11.33 15.01
CA GLU A 123 -1.55 -10.29 15.92
C GLU A 123 -0.47 -9.70 16.85
N TRP A 124 0.52 -10.51 17.23
CA TRP A 124 1.63 -10.07 18.06
C TRP A 124 2.57 -9.13 17.30
N GLU A 125 2.87 -9.40 16.03
CA GLU A 125 3.66 -8.49 15.17
C GLU A 125 2.95 -7.15 15.01
N VAL A 126 1.62 -7.14 14.82
CA VAL A 126 0.83 -5.90 14.77
C VAL A 126 0.92 -5.13 16.09
N SER A 127 0.93 -5.84 17.22
CA SER A 127 1.08 -5.24 18.54
C SER A 127 2.45 -4.61 18.73
N GLU A 128 3.51 -5.28 18.27
CA GLU A 128 4.87 -4.72 18.25
C GLU A 128 4.98 -3.48 17.37
N LEU A 129 4.37 -3.50 16.17
CA LEU A 129 4.33 -2.33 15.29
C LEU A 129 3.65 -1.14 15.99
N LYS A 130 2.49 -1.36 16.63
CA LYS A 130 1.79 -0.31 17.39
C LYS A 130 2.65 0.22 18.54
N GLN A 131 3.41 -0.64 19.19
CA GLN A 131 4.34 -0.22 20.24
C GLN A 131 5.50 0.62 19.66
N LYS A 132 6.10 0.21 18.55
CA LYS A 132 7.15 0.96 17.83
C LYS A 132 6.65 2.34 17.38
N VAL A 133 5.44 2.42 16.83
CA VAL A 133 4.79 3.68 16.43
C VAL A 133 4.63 4.62 17.63
N ARG A 134 4.13 4.11 18.76
CA ARG A 134 3.96 4.90 19.99
C ARG A 134 5.29 5.34 20.58
N SER A 135 6.29 4.46 20.67
CA SER A 135 7.58 4.78 21.28
C SER A 135 8.37 5.83 20.50
N ARG A 136 8.11 5.94 19.19
CA ARG A 136 8.70 6.94 18.30
C ARG A 136 7.85 8.21 18.14
N ASN A 137 6.73 8.31 18.86
CA ASN A 137 5.77 9.44 18.78
C ASN A 137 5.20 9.69 17.38
N PHE A 138 5.01 8.63 16.58
CA PHE A 138 4.30 8.76 15.31
C PHE A 138 2.78 8.81 15.56
N ASP A 139 2.11 9.82 14.98
CA ASP A 139 0.65 9.93 14.99
C ASP A 139 0.01 9.12 13.86
N VAL A 140 0.24 7.80 13.88
CA VAL A 140 -0.25 6.87 12.86
C VAL A 140 -1.29 5.91 13.44
N ASN A 141 -2.47 5.91 12.83
CA ASN A 141 -3.49 4.92 13.07
C ASN A 141 -3.21 3.63 12.27
N VAL A 142 -2.82 2.56 12.97
CA VAL A 142 -2.59 1.23 12.40
C VAL A 142 -3.87 0.40 12.43
N ILE A 143 -4.50 0.20 11.27
CA ILE A 143 -5.78 -0.52 11.13
C ILE A 143 -5.53 -2.00 10.81
N CYS A 144 -5.89 -2.87 11.75
CA CYS A 144 -5.84 -4.33 11.62
C CYS A 144 -7.26 -4.92 11.52
N SER A 145 -8.03 -4.46 10.54
CA SER A 145 -9.38 -4.95 10.25
C SER A 145 -9.62 -4.94 8.75
N SER A 146 -10.62 -5.69 8.28
CA SER A 146 -10.97 -5.76 6.86
C SER A 146 -11.36 -4.38 6.30
N ILE A 147 -11.15 -4.18 5.00
CA ILE A 147 -11.43 -2.91 4.30
C ILE A 147 -12.86 -2.37 4.57
N ASN A 148 -13.84 -3.26 4.72
CA ASN A 148 -15.24 -2.91 5.02
C ASN A 148 -15.45 -2.29 6.42
N LYS A 149 -14.42 -2.31 7.27
CA LYS A 149 -14.37 -1.68 8.60
C LYS A 149 -13.45 -0.46 8.64
N ILE A 150 -12.80 -0.11 7.53
CA ILE A 150 -12.09 1.18 7.43
C ILE A 150 -13.17 2.26 7.39
N ASN A 151 -13.01 3.28 8.24
CA ASN A 151 -14.01 4.35 8.35
C ASN A 151 -14.18 5.05 6.98
N PRO A 152 -15.42 5.26 6.48
CA PRO A 152 -15.71 5.97 5.25
C PRO A 152 -14.95 7.29 5.08
N LYS A 153 -14.66 7.99 6.19
CA LYS A 153 -13.88 9.24 6.18
C LYS A 153 -12.49 9.12 5.56
N TYR A 154 -11.94 7.90 5.48
CA TYR A 154 -10.65 7.64 4.85
C TYR A 154 -10.76 7.44 3.34
N PHE A 155 -11.94 7.10 2.81
CA PHE A 155 -12.22 6.95 1.38
C PHE A 155 -12.48 8.31 0.73
#